data_AF-A0ABD3VA46-F1
#
_entry.id   AF-A0ABD3VA46-F1
#
_cell.length_a   1.000
_cell.length_b   1.000
_cell.length_c   1.000
_cell.angle_alpha   90.00
_cell.angle_beta   90.00
_cell.angle_gamma   90.00
#
_symmetry.space_group_name_H-M   'P 1'
#
loop_
_entity.id
_entity.type
_entity.pdbx_description
1 polymer ?
#
loop_
_entity_poly.entity_id
_entity_poly.type
_entity_poly.pdbx_seq_one_letter_code
_entity_poly.pdbx_strand_id
1 'polypeptide(L)'
;MLWKNFLTFSDVTEMTKRIKNREASEHEDGSEFFTFFPNFVWVLRDFTLGLTDRDGNPITSDQYLQNALQLKEGNTPNIVACNTS
;
A
#
# COMPACT_ATOMS: atom_id res chain seq x y z
N MET A 1 5.73 -31.35 -7.66
CA MET A 1 4.56 -30.62 -7.11
C MET A 1 5.00 -29.76 -5.93
N LEU A 2 5.52 -28.55 -6.17
CA LEU A 2 6.00 -27.65 -5.11
C LEU A 2 5.64 -26.18 -5.40
N TRP A 3 4.41 -25.93 -5.83
CA TRP A 3 3.91 -24.56 -6.05
C TRP A 3 2.70 -24.22 -5.16
N LYS A 4 2.35 -25.08 -4.19
CA LYS A 4 1.15 -24.89 -3.35
C LYS A 4 1.31 -23.88 -2.19
N ASN A 5 2.43 -23.18 -2.07
CA ASN A 5 2.70 -22.29 -0.94
C ASN A 5 2.78 -20.79 -1.29
N PHE A 6 2.44 -20.39 -2.52
CA PHE A 6 2.31 -18.97 -2.80
C PHE A 6 0.90 -18.52 -2.40
N LEU A 7 0.80 -17.89 -1.24
CA LEU A 7 -0.36 -17.05 -0.92
C LEU A 7 -0.47 -16.01 -2.03
N THR A 8 -1.64 -15.91 -2.65
CA THR A 8 -1.89 -14.88 -3.65
C THR A 8 -2.03 -13.53 -2.95
N PHE A 9 -1.79 -12.44 -3.67
CA PHE A 9 -1.97 -11.09 -3.12
C PHE A 9 -3.40 -10.87 -2.57
N SER A 10 -4.39 -11.56 -3.14
CA SER A 10 -5.77 -11.59 -2.63
C SER A 10 -5.86 -12.20 -1.24
N ASP A 11 -5.17 -13.33 -0.99
CA ASP A 11 -5.20 -14.03 0.29
C ASP A 11 -4.56 -13.17 1.41
N VAL A 12 -3.43 -12.54 1.10
CA VAL A 12 -2.76 -11.61 2.04
C VAL A 12 -3.67 -10.42 2.34
N THR A 13 -4.30 -9.84 1.31
CA THR A 13 -5.20 -8.70 1.46
C THR A 13 -6.42 -9.06 2.30
N GLU A 14 -7.01 -10.24 2.10
CA GLU A 14 -8.16 -10.70 2.86
C GLU A 14 -7.80 -10.99 4.32
N MET A 15 -6.66 -11.62 4.57
CA MET A 15 -6.16 -11.86 5.92
C MET A 15 -5.89 -10.55 6.65
N THR A 16 -5.24 -9.59 6.00
CA THR A 16 -4.98 -8.26 6.55
C THR A 16 -6.29 -7.52 6.86
N LYS A 17 -7.31 -7.61 6.00
CA LYS A 17 -8.65 -7.03 6.25
C LYS A 17 -9.34 -7.67 7.46
N ARG A 18 -9.22 -8.98 7.64
CA ARG A 18 -9.82 -9.71 8.77
C ARG A 18 -9.16 -9.36 10.11
N ILE A 19 -7.83 -9.30 10.15
CA ILE A 19 -7.09 -8.82 11.33
C ILE A 19 -7.51 -7.38 11.61
N LYS A 20 -7.63 -6.57 10.55
CA LYS A 20 -8.06 -5.18 10.66
C LYS A 20 -9.44 -5.02 11.33
N ASN A 21 -10.44 -5.75 10.86
CA ASN A 21 -11.79 -5.63 11.40
C ASN A 21 -11.90 -6.12 12.86
N ARG A 22 -11.06 -7.08 13.27
CA ARG A 22 -11.04 -7.62 14.64
C ARG A 22 -10.56 -6.58 15.65
N GLU A 23 -9.43 -5.94 15.40
CA GLU A 23 -8.84 -4.97 16.32
C GLU A 23 -9.66 -3.65 16.37
N ALA A 24 -10.27 -3.23 15.26
CA ALA A 24 -11.15 -2.05 15.21
C ALA A 24 -12.49 -2.26 15.92
N SER A 25 -12.95 -3.51 16.05
CA SER A 25 -14.14 -3.83 16.85
C SER A 25 -13.89 -3.85 18.36
N GLU A 26 -12.62 -3.96 18.77
CA GLU A 26 -12.20 -3.94 20.17
C GLU A 26 -11.80 -2.52 20.64
N HIS A 27 -11.41 -1.62 19.73
CA HIS A 27 -11.00 -0.24 20.06
C HIS A 27 -11.62 0.78 19.07
N GLU A 28 -12.42 1.71 19.61
CA GLU A 28 -13.22 2.71 18.87
C GLU A 28 -12.37 3.75 18.09
N ASP A 29 -11.08 3.85 18.40
CA ASP A 29 -10.15 4.77 17.75
C ASP A 29 -9.10 3.94 17.00
N GLY A 30 -9.09 4.02 15.67
CA GLY A 30 -8.17 3.28 14.79
C GLY A 30 -6.68 3.64 14.94
N SER A 31 -6.30 4.26 16.05
CA SER A 31 -4.95 4.71 16.41
C SER A 31 -4.08 3.57 16.97
N GLU A 32 -4.66 2.60 17.70
CA GLU A 32 -3.92 1.42 18.22
C GLU A 32 -3.59 0.37 17.14
N PHE A 33 -4.11 0.58 15.94
CA PHE A 33 -3.96 -0.30 14.80
C PHE A 33 -2.56 -0.40 14.22
N PHE A 34 -1.77 0.63 14.41
CA PHE A 34 -0.38 0.66 13.98
C PHE A 34 0.49 -0.33 14.75
N THR A 35 0.09 -0.72 15.97
CA THR A 35 0.88 -1.57 16.87
C THR A 35 0.97 -3.02 16.38
N PHE A 36 -0.03 -3.48 15.62
CA PHE A 36 -0.14 -4.87 15.16
C PHE A 36 -0.01 -5.04 13.65
N PHE A 37 0.14 -3.93 12.91
CA PHE A 37 0.26 -4.02 11.46
C PHE A 37 1.69 -4.43 11.07
N PRO A 38 1.86 -5.46 10.21
CA PRO A 38 3.17 -5.85 9.75
C PRO A 38 3.81 -4.72 8.93
N ASN A 39 5.14 -4.62 8.98
CA ASN A 39 5.86 -3.70 8.11
C ASN A 39 5.53 -3.99 6.64
N PHE A 40 5.12 -2.96 5.90
CA PHE A 40 4.86 -3.05 4.47
C PHE A 40 6.15 -2.81 3.68
N VAL A 41 6.52 -3.77 2.84
CA VAL A 41 7.67 -3.66 1.92
C VAL A 41 7.20 -3.90 0.50
N TRP A 42 7.47 -2.95 -0.40
CA TRP A 42 7.12 -3.08 -1.83
C TRP A 42 8.35 -3.42 -2.66
N VAL A 43 8.32 -4.57 -3.33
CA VAL A 43 9.38 -4.99 -4.26
C VAL A 43 8.87 -4.87 -5.69
N LEU A 44 9.46 -3.95 -6.45
CA LEU A 44 9.19 -3.78 -7.88
C LEU A 44 10.18 -4.61 -8.69
N ARG A 45 9.69 -5.60 -9.45
CA ARG A 45 10.50 -6.42 -10.36
C ARG A 45 10.49 -5.79 -11.76
N ASP A 46 11.59 -5.98 -12.48
CA ASP A 46 11.77 -5.49 -13.87
C ASP A 46 11.55 -3.97 -14.00
N PHE A 47 12.02 -3.20 -13.02
CA PHE A 47 11.90 -1.76 -12.99
C PHE A 47 12.82 -1.10 -14.03
N THR A 48 12.23 -0.58 -15.10
CA THR A 48 12.96 0.04 -16.21
C THR A 48 13.02 1.57 -16.14
N LEU A 49 12.35 2.19 -15.17
CA LEU A 49 12.29 3.64 -15.02
C LEU A 49 13.54 4.15 -14.28
N GLY A 50 14.06 5.30 -14.71
CA GLY A 50 15.04 6.05 -13.92
C GLY A 50 14.37 6.61 -12.67
N LEU A 51 14.98 6.42 -11.51
CA LEU A 51 14.54 7.05 -10.27
C LEU A 51 14.98 8.52 -10.26
N THR A 52 14.27 9.34 -11.04
CA THR A 52 14.46 10.79 -11.08
C THR A 52 13.14 11.53 -10.89
N ASP A 53 13.20 12.72 -10.31
CA ASP A 53 12.05 13.63 -10.25
C ASP A 53 11.79 14.33 -11.60
N ARG A 54 10.83 15.27 -11.60
CA ARG A 54 10.47 16.05 -12.79
C ARG A 54 11.57 17.03 -13.22
N ASP A 55 12.46 17.40 -12.31
CA ASP A 55 13.57 18.32 -12.52
C ASP A 55 14.88 17.58 -12.86
N GLY A 56 14.84 16.25 -12.90
CA GLY A 56 15.97 15.37 -13.24
C GLY A 56 16.86 14.99 -12.06
N ASN A 57 16.51 15.35 -10.82
CA ASN A 57 17.28 14.97 -9.64
C ASN A 57 17.03 13.50 -9.28
N PRO A 58 18.04 12.76 -8.80
CA PRO A 58 17.85 11.38 -8.36
C PRO A 58 16.92 11.32 -7.14
N ILE A 59 16.03 10.33 -7.12
CA ILE A 59 15.13 10.04 -5.99
C ILE A 59 15.40 8.64 -5.44
N THR A 60 15.07 8.42 -4.16
CA THR A 60 15.18 7.10 -3.52
C THR A 60 13.98 6.21 -3.86
N SER A 61 14.10 4.90 -3.63
CA SER A 61 12.97 3.96 -3.73
C SER A 61 11.82 4.34 -2.80
N ASP A 62 12.14 4.83 -1.60
CA ASP A 62 11.16 5.27 -0.63
C ASP A 62 10.44 6.53 -1.12
N GLN A 63 11.18 7.49 -1.70
CA GLN A 63 10.58 8.67 -2.29
C GLN A 63 9.68 8.31 -3.47
N TYR A 64 10.07 7.33 -4.30
CA TYR A 64 9.21 6.82 -5.37
C TYR A 64 7.92 6.20 -4.82
N LEU A 65 8.01 5.36 -3.78
CA LEU A 65 6.83 4.80 -3.12
C LEU A 65 5.92 5.90 -2.55
N GLN A 66 6.49 6.89 -1.84
CA GLN A 66 5.73 8.01 -1.29
C GLN A 66 5.03 8.82 -2.37
N ASN A 67 5.70 9.10 -3.49
CA ASN A 67 5.12 9.81 -4.62
C ASN A 67 3.97 9.01 -5.26
N ALA A 68 4.07 7.68 -5.33
CA ALA A 68 3.02 6.82 -5.86
C ALA A 68 1.78 6.74 -4.95
N LEU A 69 1.95 7.02 -3.65
CA LEU A 69 0.87 7.03 -2.65
C LEU A 69 0.22 8.41 -2.47
N GLN A 70 0.70 9.46 -3.13
CA GLN A 70 0.11 10.78 -3.01
C GLN A 70 -1.34 10.80 -3.51
N LEU A 71 -2.23 11.37 -2.70
CA LEU A 71 -3.63 11.55 -3.06
C LEU A 71 -3.73 12.46 -4.27
N LYS A 72 -4.63 12.10 -5.18
CA LYS A 72 -4.93 12.95 -6.33
C LYS A 72 -5.84 14.10 -5.88
N GLU A 73 -5.49 15.32 -6.24
CA GLU A 73 -6.32 16.49 -5.96
C GLU A 73 -7.55 16.54 -6.87
N GLY A 74 -8.70 16.93 -6.31
CA GLY A 74 -9.97 17.10 -7.03
C GLY A 74 -11.09 16.21 -6.49
N ASN A 75 -12.31 16.43 -6.98
CA ASN A 75 -13.52 15.75 -6.50
C ASN A 75 -14.33 15.09 -7.63
N THR A 76 -13.66 14.70 -8.73
CA THR A 76 -14.35 13.92 -9.77
C THR A 76 -14.57 12.49 -9.28
N PRO A 77 -15.61 11.78 -9.75
CA PRO A 77 -15.89 10.42 -9.32
C PRO A 77 -14.67 9.48 -9.44
N ASN A 78 -13.86 9.64 -10.50
CA ASN A 78 -12.64 8.85 -10.70
C ASN A 78 -11.55 9.16 -9.67
N ILE A 79 -11.40 10.42 -9.27
CA ILE A 79 -10.39 10.84 -8.27
C ILE A 79 -10.76 10.31 -6.89
N VAL A 80 -12.04 10.45 -6.52
CA VAL A 80 -12.55 9.92 -5.25
C VAL A 80 -12.32 8.41 -5.18
N ALA A 81 -12.68 7.66 -6.23
CA ALA A 81 -12.47 6.23 -6.29
C ALA A 81 -10.98 5.81 -6.15
N CYS A 82 -10.05 6.58 -6.74
CA CYS A 82 -8.61 6.33 -6.59
C CYS A 82 -8.09 6.58 -5.16
N ASN A 83 -8.72 7.47 -4.39
CA ASN A 83 -8.25 7.89 -3.07
C ASN A 83 -8.91 7.13 -1.90
N THR A 84 -10.09 6.53 -2.10
CA THR A 84 -10.89 5.90 -1.03
C THR A 84 -10.93 4.37 -1.04
N SER A 85 -10.09 3.69 -1.83
CA SER A 85 -10.07 2.21 -1.94
C SER A 85 -9.42 1.52 -0.74
#